data_AF-J7RA22-F1
#
_entry.id   AF-J7RA22-F1
#
_cell.length_a   1.000
_cell.length_b   1.000
_cell.length_c   1.000
_cell.angle_alpha   90.00
_cell.angle_beta   90.00
_cell.angle_gamma   90.00
#
_symmetry.space_group_name_H-M   'P 1'
#
loop_
_entity.id
_entity.type
_entity.pdbx_description
1 polymer ?
#
loop_
_entity_poly.entity_id
_entity_poly.type
_entity_poly.pdbx_seq_one_letter_code
_entity_poly.pdbx_strand_id
1 'polypeptide(L)'
;MNKDVLVLVFYGGSLEIGFNDSTVPEIHISLQDTVDIHGVLRQHLKPIFRETQPRSAFVAESVLLSDIQRRQVFLALQDGVPFEKVTLIPLSMIVYRSMKQDATLIIGVEQDCTAVVPVAYSYILDNCIGLTTRWKANSELRLLHELFESIDDNDIIVENNELPLPQLIEHVINSAPVDMRKQLRTNIVVVGDTDGVITSELHKQGNYNHVVDCHDSWLKVCDYVTNFDEKRSPNKFERVPLNKYCEKNDWYRSKFSV
;
A
#
# COMPACT_ATOMS: atom_id res chain seq x y z
N MET A 1 28.45 -0.31 -4.24
CA MET A 1 27.05 -0.25 -3.76
C MET A 1 26.56 -1.67 -3.63
N ASN A 2 25.93 -2.00 -2.51
CA ASN A 2 25.66 -3.38 -2.12
C ASN A 2 24.20 -3.70 -2.48
N LYS A 3 23.98 -4.15 -3.72
CA LYS A 3 22.67 -4.49 -4.29
C LYS A 3 22.16 -5.85 -3.81
N ASP A 4 22.16 -6.04 -2.48
CA ASP A 4 21.84 -7.31 -1.84
C ASP A 4 20.32 -7.58 -1.75
N VAL A 5 19.53 -6.50 -1.67
CA VAL A 5 18.07 -6.57 -1.51
C VAL A 5 17.37 -5.87 -2.67
N LEU A 6 16.69 -6.67 -3.49
CA LEU A 6 15.75 -6.17 -4.48
C LEU A 6 14.49 -5.68 -3.75
N VAL A 7 14.05 -4.45 -4.05
CA VAL A 7 12.84 -3.84 -3.50
C VAL A 7 11.80 -3.73 -4.61
N LEU A 8 10.58 -4.20 -4.32
CA LEU A 8 9.40 -4.04 -5.15
C LEU A 8 8.35 -3.28 -4.33
N VAL A 9 7.76 -2.22 -4.87
CA VAL A 9 6.69 -1.46 -4.23
C VAL A 9 5.46 -1.47 -5.13
N PHE A 10 4.39 -2.11 -4.68
CA PHE A 10 3.10 -2.13 -5.35
C PHE A 10 2.17 -1.12 -4.69
N TYR A 11 1.67 -0.18 -5.47
CA TYR A 11 0.63 0.74 -5.04
C TYR A 11 -0.19 1.16 -6.25
N GLY A 12 -1.52 1.10 -6.09
CA GLY A 12 -2.47 1.72 -7.01
C GLY A 12 -2.31 1.48 -8.49
N GLY A 13 -2.14 0.22 -8.89
CA GLY A 13 -1.99 -0.14 -10.30
C GLY A 13 -0.61 0.16 -10.86
N SER A 14 0.35 0.56 -10.04
CA SER A 14 1.75 0.75 -10.41
C SER A 14 2.67 -0.16 -9.61
N LEU A 15 3.84 -0.40 -10.18
CA LEU A 15 4.92 -1.16 -9.59
C LEU A 15 6.24 -0.44 -9.78
N GLU A 16 6.95 -0.25 -8.69
CA GLU A 16 8.31 0.24 -8.66
C GLU A 16 9.28 -0.88 -8.31
N ILE A 17 10.44 -0.90 -8.99
CA ILE A 17 11.49 -1.91 -8.81
C ILE A 17 12.84 -1.19 -8.68
N GLY A 18 13.67 -1.64 -7.74
CA GLY A 18 15.01 -1.10 -7.54
C GLY A 18 15.68 -1.75 -6.33
N PHE A 19 16.65 -1.06 -5.74
CA PHE A 19 17.40 -1.59 -4.60
C PHE A 19 17.27 -0.70 -3.38
N ASN A 20 17.43 -1.29 -2.19
CA ASN A 20 17.23 -0.59 -0.91
C ASN A 20 18.19 0.58 -0.68
N ASP A 21 19.33 0.63 -1.38
CA ASP A 21 20.29 1.74 -1.33
C ASP A 21 20.01 2.85 -2.36
N SER A 22 18.89 2.74 -3.09
CA SER A 22 18.51 3.69 -4.13
C SER A 22 17.50 4.72 -3.62
N THR A 23 17.75 6.00 -3.94
CA THR A 23 16.84 7.11 -3.60
C THR A 23 15.64 7.21 -4.53
N VAL A 24 15.71 6.58 -5.70
CA VAL A 24 14.64 6.51 -6.70
C VAL A 24 14.53 5.08 -7.21
N PRO A 25 13.35 4.64 -7.68
CA PRO A 25 13.20 3.35 -8.32
C PRO A 25 14.02 3.29 -9.61
N GLU A 26 14.57 2.12 -9.92
CA GLU A 26 15.26 1.88 -11.20
C GLU A 26 14.25 1.68 -12.34
N ILE A 27 13.09 1.11 -12.03
CA ILE A 27 12.03 0.83 -12.99
C ILE A 27 10.68 1.23 -12.36
N HIS A 28 9.87 1.94 -13.13
CA HIS A 28 8.48 2.22 -12.81
C HIS A 28 7.60 1.60 -13.91
N ILE A 29 6.62 0.79 -13.53
CA ILE A 29 5.74 0.04 -14.43
C ILE A 29 4.30 0.38 -14.06
N SER A 30 3.55 0.91 -15.01
CA SER A 30 2.09 0.93 -14.90
C SER A 30 1.55 -0.46 -15.22
N LEU A 31 0.77 -1.02 -14.29
CA LEU A 31 0.05 -2.28 -14.42
C LEU A 31 -1.42 -2.06 -14.79
N GLN A 32 -1.79 -0.86 -15.25
CA GLN A 32 -3.14 -0.56 -15.72
C GLN A 32 -3.54 -1.58 -16.79
N ASP A 33 -4.73 -2.15 -16.63
CA ASP A 33 -5.31 -3.19 -17.51
C ASP A 33 -4.43 -4.44 -17.73
N THR A 34 -3.37 -4.63 -16.93
CA THR A 34 -2.41 -5.71 -17.12
C THR A 34 -2.91 -6.98 -16.44
N VAL A 35 -3.44 -7.90 -17.24
CA VAL A 35 -3.87 -9.23 -16.78
C VAL A 35 -2.68 -10.16 -16.49
N ASP A 36 -1.55 -9.96 -17.19
CA ASP A 36 -0.35 -10.79 -17.06
C ASP A 36 0.81 -10.04 -16.36
N ILE A 37 0.68 -9.82 -15.05
CA ILE A 37 1.74 -9.20 -14.24
C ILE A 37 3.00 -10.08 -14.23
N HIS A 38 2.84 -11.41 -14.30
CA HIS A 38 3.97 -12.35 -14.30
C HIS A 38 4.87 -12.15 -15.51
N GLY A 39 4.29 -12.11 -16.72
CA GLY A 39 5.02 -11.88 -17.95
C GLY A 39 5.77 -10.53 -17.96
N VAL A 40 5.08 -9.46 -17.55
CA VAL A 40 5.67 -8.11 -17.45
C VAL A 40 6.84 -8.10 -16.47
N LEU A 41 6.63 -8.58 -15.24
CA LEU A 41 7.68 -8.65 -14.24
C LEU A 41 8.88 -9.46 -14.71
N ARG A 42 8.64 -10.62 -15.34
CA ARG A 42 9.72 -11.48 -15.83
C ARG A 42 10.59 -10.76 -16.86
N GLN A 43 10.00 -9.93 -17.72
CA GLN A 43 10.75 -9.13 -18.70
C GLN A 43 11.68 -8.11 -18.03
N HIS A 44 11.22 -7.43 -16.97
CA HIS A 44 11.98 -6.41 -16.26
C HIS A 44 12.99 -6.98 -15.25
N LEU A 45 12.66 -8.10 -14.60
CA LEU A 45 13.50 -8.71 -13.59
C LEU A 45 14.64 -9.54 -14.18
N LYS A 46 14.45 -10.15 -15.36
CA LYS A 46 15.47 -11.02 -15.97
C LYS A 46 16.82 -10.32 -16.24
N PRO A 47 16.86 -9.08 -16.76
CA PRO A 47 18.11 -8.31 -16.84
C PRO A 47 18.74 -8.08 -15.45
N ILE A 48 17.95 -7.61 -14.48
CA ILE A 48 18.41 -7.35 -13.10
C ILE A 48 19.05 -8.61 -12.50
N PHE A 49 18.40 -9.75 -12.66
CA PHE A 49 18.86 -11.05 -12.16
C PHE A 49 20.18 -11.52 -12.78
N ARG A 50 20.43 -11.19 -14.05
CA ARG A 50 21.70 -11.54 -14.71
C ARG A 50 22.85 -10.70 -14.20
N GLU A 51 22.59 -9.42 -13.92
CA GLU A 51 23.64 -8.45 -13.60
C GLU A 51 23.98 -8.39 -12.12
N THR A 52 22.95 -8.44 -11.25
CA THR A 52 23.11 -8.10 -9.83
C THR A 52 22.97 -9.29 -8.89
N GLN A 53 22.26 -10.35 -9.30
CA GLN A 53 22.03 -11.56 -8.51
C GLN A 53 21.65 -11.27 -7.03
N PRO A 54 20.54 -10.53 -6.78
CA PRO A 54 20.15 -10.17 -5.43
C PRO A 54 19.89 -11.41 -4.57
N ARG A 55 20.35 -11.38 -3.32
CA ARG A 55 20.20 -12.50 -2.38
C ARG A 55 18.84 -12.51 -1.71
N SER A 56 18.21 -11.34 -1.58
CA SER A 56 16.91 -11.18 -0.95
C SER A 56 15.99 -10.31 -1.80
N ALA A 57 14.68 -10.54 -1.68
CA ALA A 57 13.65 -9.64 -2.18
C ALA A 57 12.81 -9.11 -1.02
N PHE A 58 12.41 -7.85 -1.13
CA PHE A 58 11.46 -7.20 -0.26
C PHE A 58 10.33 -6.63 -1.11
N VAL A 59 9.10 -6.98 -0.77
CA VAL A 59 7.90 -6.59 -1.48
C VAL A 59 7.02 -5.80 -0.52
N ALA A 60 6.87 -4.51 -0.78
CA ALA A 60 5.87 -3.67 -0.16
C ALA A 60 4.60 -3.71 -1.02
N GLU A 61 3.47 -4.11 -0.46
CA GLU A 61 2.24 -4.31 -1.24
C GLU A 61 1.08 -3.43 -0.78
N SER A 62 0.22 -3.04 -1.71
CA SER A 62 -1.09 -2.53 -1.35
C SER A 62 -1.89 -3.59 -0.59
N VAL A 63 -2.68 -3.15 0.38
CA VAL A 63 -3.67 -4.00 1.06
C VAL A 63 -4.75 -4.51 0.10
N LEU A 64 -4.91 -3.87 -1.05
CA LEU A 64 -5.88 -4.22 -2.08
C LEU A 64 -5.33 -5.19 -3.13
N LEU A 65 -4.03 -5.51 -3.07
CA LEU A 65 -3.44 -6.44 -4.03
C LEU A 65 -4.13 -7.81 -3.93
N SER A 66 -4.73 -8.24 -5.04
CA SER A 66 -5.45 -9.51 -5.07
C SER A 66 -4.50 -10.70 -4.93
N ASP A 67 -5.02 -11.83 -4.45
CA ASP A 67 -4.24 -13.06 -4.28
C ASP A 67 -3.66 -13.56 -5.61
N ILE A 68 -4.37 -13.35 -6.72
CA ILE A 68 -3.94 -13.72 -8.07
C ILE A 68 -2.73 -12.88 -8.48
N GLN A 69 -2.84 -11.56 -8.36
CA GLN A 69 -1.74 -10.65 -8.69
C GLN A 69 -0.52 -10.94 -7.83
N ARG A 70 -0.72 -11.08 -6.52
CA ARG A 70 0.36 -11.44 -5.60
C ARG A 70 1.04 -12.76 -5.97
N ARG A 71 0.27 -13.78 -6.37
CA ARG A 71 0.82 -15.05 -6.86
C ARG A 71 1.65 -14.85 -8.14
N GLN A 72 1.19 -14.01 -9.07
CA GLN A 72 1.95 -13.67 -10.28
C GLN A 72 3.29 -12.99 -9.95
N VAL A 73 3.32 -12.10 -8.95
CA VAL A 73 4.58 -11.51 -8.45
C VAL A 73 5.54 -12.58 -7.95
N PHE A 74 5.05 -13.50 -7.12
CA PHE A 74 5.89 -14.56 -6.59
C PHE A 74 6.40 -15.51 -7.66
N LEU A 75 5.57 -15.85 -8.65
CA LEU A 75 6.02 -16.64 -9.81
C LEU A 75 7.13 -15.93 -10.59
N ALA A 76 7.03 -14.61 -10.75
CA ALA A 76 8.08 -13.83 -11.41
C ALA A 76 9.41 -13.83 -10.63
N LEU A 77 9.33 -13.75 -9.29
CA LEU A 77 10.50 -13.86 -8.43
C LEU A 77 11.10 -15.28 -8.45
N GLN A 78 10.27 -16.33 -8.57
CA GLN A 78 10.71 -17.73 -8.65
C GLN A 78 11.43 -18.05 -9.96
N ASP A 79 10.99 -17.48 -11.08
CA ASP A 79 11.58 -17.69 -12.42
C ASP A 79 13.02 -17.14 -12.55
N GLY A 80 13.49 -16.42 -11.54
CA GLY A 80 14.75 -15.70 -11.53
C GLY A 80 15.90 -16.42 -10.84
N VAL A 81 16.57 -15.67 -9.97
CA VAL A 81 17.67 -16.15 -9.11
C VAL A 81 17.05 -16.83 -7.89
N PRO A 82 17.66 -17.89 -7.33
CA PRO A 82 17.24 -18.43 -6.05
C PRO A 82 17.45 -17.38 -4.94
N PHE A 83 16.41 -16.61 -4.64
CA PHE A 83 16.39 -15.76 -3.47
C PHE A 83 16.53 -16.62 -2.21
N GLU A 84 17.47 -16.27 -1.34
CA GLU A 84 17.56 -16.88 -0.02
C GLU A 84 16.32 -16.55 0.80
N LYS A 85 15.79 -15.34 0.62
CA LYS A 85 14.72 -14.77 1.44
C LYS A 85 13.83 -13.85 0.62
N VAL A 86 12.52 -13.97 0.81
CA VAL A 86 11.53 -13.00 0.30
C VAL A 86 10.72 -12.49 1.48
N THR A 87 10.61 -11.17 1.60
CA THR A 87 9.83 -10.49 2.64
C THR A 87 8.67 -9.79 1.96
N LEU A 88 7.45 -9.95 2.49
CA LEU A 88 6.25 -9.27 2.01
C LEU A 88 5.64 -8.53 3.20
N ILE A 89 5.36 -7.24 3.03
CA ILE A 89 4.75 -6.39 4.06
C ILE A 89 3.76 -5.41 3.39
N PRO A 90 2.55 -5.22 3.93
CA PRO A 90 1.66 -4.17 3.44
C PRO A 90 2.30 -2.79 3.56
N LEU A 91 2.17 -1.96 2.53
CA LEU A 91 2.70 -0.59 2.51
C LEU A 91 2.13 0.24 3.66
N SER A 92 0.85 0.04 4.00
CA SER A 92 0.20 0.65 5.16
C SER A 92 0.95 0.34 6.47
N MET A 93 1.45 -0.88 6.65
CA MET A 93 2.22 -1.26 7.83
C MET A 93 3.59 -0.60 7.88
N ILE A 94 4.24 -0.41 6.73
CA ILE A 94 5.52 0.31 6.63
C ILE A 94 5.31 1.78 7.01
N VAL A 95 4.28 2.41 6.43
CA VAL A 95 3.93 3.80 6.71
C VAL A 95 3.56 3.99 8.18
N TYR A 96 2.69 3.15 8.75
CA TYR A 96 2.32 3.17 10.17
C TYR A 96 3.54 3.17 11.09
N ARG A 97 4.52 2.29 10.81
CA ARG A 97 5.75 2.19 11.62
C ARG A 97 6.60 3.46 11.58
N SER A 98 6.57 4.19 10.47
CA SER A 98 7.27 5.47 10.37
C SER A 98 6.65 6.56 11.26
N MET A 99 5.36 6.44 11.61
CA MET A 99 4.63 7.46 12.37
C MET A 99 4.88 7.41 13.87
N LYS A 100 5.32 6.28 14.42
CA LYS A 100 5.55 6.07 15.87
C LYS A 100 4.31 6.41 16.73
N GLN A 101 3.12 6.07 16.21
CA GLN A 101 1.84 6.23 16.89
C GLN A 101 1.23 4.87 17.24
N ASP A 102 0.36 4.83 18.24
CA ASP A 102 -0.34 3.59 18.63
C ASP A 102 -1.38 3.19 17.56
N ALA A 103 -2.09 4.16 16.97
CA ALA A 103 -3.00 3.97 15.85
C ALA A 103 -2.83 5.06 14.78
N THR A 104 -3.04 4.71 13.51
CA THR A 104 -2.97 5.60 12.36
C THR A 104 -4.01 5.16 11.32
N LEU A 105 -4.72 6.13 10.76
CA LEU A 105 -5.57 5.91 9.61
C LEU A 105 -4.78 6.21 8.34
N ILE A 106 -4.66 5.24 7.45
CA ILE A 106 -3.90 5.38 6.21
C ILE A 106 -4.87 5.45 5.05
N ILE A 107 -4.82 6.54 4.30
CA ILE A 107 -5.62 6.76 3.10
C ILE A 107 -4.72 6.46 1.91
N GLY A 108 -4.83 5.25 1.36
CA GLY A 108 -4.14 4.84 0.15
C GLY A 108 -4.93 5.29 -1.07
N VAL A 109 -4.38 6.20 -1.86
CA VAL A 109 -4.99 6.70 -3.09
C VAL A 109 -4.34 6.00 -4.25
N GLU A 110 -5.16 5.19 -4.92
CA GLU A 110 -4.78 4.31 -6.01
C GLU A 110 -5.40 4.83 -7.31
N GLN A 111 -4.94 4.36 -8.47
CA GLN A 111 -5.41 4.90 -9.76
C GLN A 111 -6.94 4.83 -9.94
N ASP A 112 -7.57 3.76 -9.47
CA ASP A 112 -9.01 3.47 -9.66
C ASP A 112 -9.81 3.38 -8.35
N CYS A 113 -9.16 3.57 -7.20
CA CYS A 113 -9.85 3.54 -5.92
C CYS A 113 -9.11 4.30 -4.83
N THR A 114 -9.81 4.61 -3.74
CA THR A 114 -9.21 5.08 -2.49
C THR A 114 -9.54 4.08 -1.39
N ALA A 115 -8.49 3.60 -0.71
CA ALA A 115 -8.59 2.74 0.47
C ALA A 115 -8.40 3.56 1.74
N VAL A 116 -9.27 3.35 2.72
CA VAL A 116 -9.12 3.89 4.07
C VAL A 116 -8.81 2.72 5.00
N VAL A 117 -7.57 2.66 5.48
CA VAL A 117 -6.96 1.51 6.15
C VAL A 117 -6.58 1.89 7.58
N PRO A 118 -7.36 1.47 8.60
CA PRO A 118 -7.00 1.69 9.99
C PRO A 118 -5.93 0.68 10.43
N VAL A 119 -4.86 1.19 11.02
CA VAL A 119 -3.75 0.38 11.57
C VAL A 119 -3.56 0.74 13.04
N ALA A 120 -3.53 -0.27 13.92
CA ALA A 120 -3.34 -0.09 15.35
C ALA A 120 -2.52 -1.23 15.96
N TYR A 121 -1.64 -0.90 16.91
CA TYR A 121 -0.79 -1.85 17.63
C TYR A 121 -0.04 -2.85 16.73
N SER A 122 0.41 -2.39 15.56
CA SER A 122 1.02 -3.22 14.51
C SER A 122 0.11 -4.25 13.82
N TYR A 123 -1.19 -4.01 13.78
CA TYR A 123 -2.18 -4.77 13.02
C TYR A 123 -3.05 -3.85 12.16
N ILE A 124 -3.41 -4.32 10.98
CA ILE A 124 -4.45 -3.74 10.13
C ILE A 124 -5.79 -4.25 10.67
N LEU A 125 -6.74 -3.36 10.91
CA LEU A 125 -8.11 -3.76 11.27
C LEU A 125 -8.86 -4.01 9.96
N ASP A 126 -8.69 -5.20 9.41
CA ASP A 126 -9.20 -5.60 8.08
C ASP A 126 -10.71 -5.45 7.95
N ASN A 127 -11.45 -5.83 8.99
CA ASN A 127 -12.90 -5.70 9.09
C ASN A 127 -13.40 -4.24 9.07
N CYS A 128 -12.49 -3.28 9.22
CA CYS A 128 -12.79 -1.85 9.20
C CYS A 128 -12.32 -1.15 7.93
N ILE A 129 -11.67 -1.85 6.98
CA ILE A 129 -11.17 -1.20 5.76
C ILE A 129 -12.35 -0.68 4.92
N GLY A 130 -12.27 0.59 4.54
CA GLY A 130 -13.22 1.25 3.66
C GLY A 130 -12.66 1.43 2.25
N LEU A 131 -13.52 1.33 1.23
CA LEU A 131 -13.16 1.51 -0.17
C LEU A 131 -14.15 2.42 -0.89
N THR A 132 -13.65 3.18 -1.85
CA THR A 132 -14.46 3.98 -2.78
C THR A 132 -13.77 4.05 -4.14
N THR A 133 -14.52 3.91 -5.23
CA THR A 133 -14.02 4.05 -6.62
C THR A 133 -14.31 5.44 -7.20
N ARG A 134 -14.84 6.35 -6.39
CA ARG A 134 -15.04 7.78 -6.71
C ARG A 134 -13.77 8.52 -7.09
N TRP A 135 -12.59 7.94 -6.85
CA TRP A 135 -11.34 8.44 -7.42
C TRP A 135 -11.09 7.80 -8.78
N LYS A 136 -11.10 8.62 -9.84
CA LYS A 136 -10.53 8.26 -11.14
C LYS A 136 -9.37 9.19 -11.44
N ALA A 137 -8.21 8.67 -11.78
CA ALA A 137 -7.02 9.47 -12.09
C ALA A 137 -7.10 10.30 -13.41
N ASN A 138 -8.26 10.43 -14.05
CA ASN A 138 -8.40 11.07 -15.37
C ASN A 138 -9.27 12.35 -15.34
N SER A 139 -8.67 13.47 -14.91
CA SER A 139 -9.09 14.91 -14.99
C SER A 139 -9.22 15.65 -13.64
N GLU A 140 -8.28 16.56 -13.40
CA GLU A 140 -7.88 17.11 -12.07
C GLU A 140 -8.93 17.91 -11.27
N LEU A 141 -10.03 18.40 -11.86
CA LEU A 141 -10.95 19.31 -11.14
C LEU A 141 -12.36 18.79 -10.94
N ARG A 142 -12.87 17.94 -11.84
CA ARG A 142 -14.22 17.35 -11.69
C ARG A 142 -14.24 16.20 -10.68
N LEU A 143 -13.12 15.52 -10.49
CA LEU A 143 -13.05 14.24 -9.76
C LEU A 143 -12.84 14.41 -8.25
N LEU A 144 -12.26 15.54 -7.81
CA LEU A 144 -12.24 15.90 -6.40
C LEU A 144 -13.65 16.11 -5.84
N HIS A 145 -14.52 16.73 -6.63
CA HIS A 145 -15.91 16.92 -6.25
C HIS A 145 -16.62 15.57 -6.06
N GLU A 146 -16.36 14.58 -6.90
CA GLU A 146 -16.95 13.23 -6.75
C GLU A 146 -16.44 12.48 -5.51
N LEU A 147 -15.16 12.69 -5.16
CA LEU A 147 -14.55 12.08 -3.98
C LEU A 147 -15.06 12.71 -2.67
N PHE A 148 -15.30 14.02 -2.64
CA PHE A 148 -15.64 14.75 -1.41
C PHE A 148 -17.13 15.07 -1.24
N GLU A 149 -17.89 15.16 -2.33
CA GLU A 149 -19.30 15.58 -2.30
C GLU A 149 -20.26 14.41 -2.58
N SER A 150 -21.48 14.54 -2.03
CA SER A 150 -22.62 13.74 -2.48
C SER A 150 -22.99 14.20 -3.88
N ILE A 151 -22.93 13.31 -4.85
CA ILE A 151 -23.31 13.63 -6.23
C ILE A 151 -24.83 13.75 -6.28
N ASP A 152 -25.34 14.86 -6.82
CA ASP A 152 -26.77 15.04 -7.11
C ASP A 152 -27.23 13.94 -8.09
N ASP A 153 -28.41 13.37 -7.84
CA ASP A 153 -29.02 12.21 -8.52
C ASP A 153 -29.12 12.29 -10.07
N ASN A 154 -28.71 13.40 -10.70
CA ASN A 154 -29.01 13.68 -12.11
C ASN A 154 -27.84 13.54 -13.10
N ASP A 155 -26.57 13.39 -12.71
CA ASP A 155 -25.49 13.51 -13.71
C ASP A 155 -24.35 12.47 -13.68
N ILE A 156 -24.26 11.55 -12.72
CA ILE A 156 -23.18 10.54 -12.73
C ILE A 156 -23.71 9.20 -12.21
N ILE A 157 -23.52 8.12 -12.99
CA ILE A 157 -23.68 6.75 -12.51
C ILE A 157 -22.46 6.44 -11.63
N VAL A 158 -22.48 6.91 -10.38
CA VAL A 158 -21.69 6.31 -9.32
C VAL A 158 -22.47 5.10 -8.83
N GLU A 159 -21.80 3.98 -8.55
CA GLU A 159 -22.48 2.86 -7.93
C GLU A 159 -23.20 3.37 -6.67
N ASN A 160 -24.54 3.30 -6.66
CA ASN A 160 -25.44 4.08 -5.79
C ASN A 160 -25.25 3.93 -4.26
N ASN A 161 -24.24 3.17 -3.82
CA ASN A 161 -23.93 2.89 -2.42
C ASN A 161 -22.53 3.35 -1.98
N GLU A 162 -21.71 3.93 -2.86
CA GLU A 162 -20.36 4.38 -2.45
C GLU A 162 -20.40 5.67 -1.62
N LEU A 163 -19.65 5.69 -0.52
CA LEU A 163 -19.52 6.86 0.34
C LEU A 163 -18.46 7.85 -0.22
N PRO A 164 -18.71 9.16 -0.17
CA PRO A 164 -17.66 10.17 -0.29
C PRO A 164 -16.56 9.94 0.75
N LEU A 165 -15.31 10.26 0.43
CA LEU A 165 -14.13 10.02 1.27
C LEU A 165 -14.29 10.50 2.72
N PRO A 166 -14.82 11.71 3.02
CA PRO A 166 -15.07 12.12 4.40
C PRO A 166 -16.03 11.21 5.17
N GLN A 167 -17.10 10.77 4.50
CA GLN A 167 -18.08 9.87 5.10
C GLN A 167 -17.51 8.46 5.25
N LEU A 168 -16.70 8.02 4.29
CA LEU A 168 -15.96 6.76 4.35
C LEU A 168 -14.97 6.76 5.52
N ILE A 169 -14.22 7.84 5.72
CA ILE A 169 -13.30 8.02 6.86
C ILE A 169 -14.06 7.85 8.17
N GLU A 170 -15.16 8.59 8.37
CA GLU A 170 -15.94 8.47 9.59
C GLU A 170 -16.59 7.10 9.76
N HIS A 171 -17.04 6.47 8.67
CA HIS A 171 -17.53 5.10 8.69
C HIS A 171 -16.45 4.13 9.20
N VAL A 172 -15.25 4.15 8.62
CA VAL A 172 -14.11 3.33 9.03
C VAL A 172 -13.74 3.55 10.49
N ILE A 173 -13.65 4.82 10.93
CA ILE A 173 -13.32 5.15 12.31
C ILE A 173 -14.41 4.66 13.28
N ASN A 174 -15.69 4.75 12.91
CA ASN A 174 -16.78 4.31 13.76
C ASN A 174 -16.96 2.78 13.80
N SER A 175 -16.43 2.07 12.81
CA SER A 175 -16.33 0.61 12.81
C SER A 175 -15.19 0.09 13.71
N ALA A 176 -14.15 0.89 13.93
CA ALA A 176 -13.03 0.52 14.80
C ALA A 176 -13.41 0.49 16.31
N PRO A 177 -12.62 -0.20 17.16
CA PRO A 177 -12.76 -0.17 18.62
C PRO A 177 -12.78 1.25 19.20
N VAL A 178 -13.66 1.49 20.18
CA VAL A 178 -13.98 2.83 20.72
C VAL A 178 -12.75 3.58 21.24
N ASP A 179 -11.83 2.86 21.87
CA ASP A 179 -10.58 3.36 22.43
C ASP A 179 -9.60 3.89 21.38
N MET A 180 -9.64 3.35 20.16
CA MET A 180 -8.73 3.74 19.07
C MET A 180 -9.26 4.93 18.24
N ARG A 181 -10.58 5.16 18.23
CA ARG A 181 -11.24 6.12 17.32
C ARG A 181 -10.69 7.54 17.42
N LYS A 182 -10.34 7.97 18.63
CA LYS A 182 -9.75 9.30 18.84
C LYS A 182 -8.42 9.42 18.13
N GLN A 183 -7.54 8.43 18.28
CA GLN A 183 -6.23 8.43 17.64
C GLN A 183 -6.33 8.31 16.12
N LEU A 184 -7.26 7.49 15.60
CA LEU A 184 -7.49 7.38 14.15
C LEU A 184 -7.94 8.71 13.52
N ARG A 185 -8.77 9.52 14.21
CA ARG A 185 -9.15 10.87 13.75
C ARG A 185 -8.00 11.86 13.75
N THR A 186 -7.03 11.68 14.65
CA THR A 186 -5.91 12.62 14.80
C THR A 186 -4.70 12.23 13.97
N ASN A 187 -4.54 10.95 13.62
CA ASN A 187 -3.34 10.45 12.97
C ASN A 187 -3.69 9.92 11.58
N ILE A 188 -3.89 10.83 10.62
CA ILE A 188 -4.22 10.47 9.24
C ILE A 188 -2.99 10.64 8.36
N VAL A 189 -2.69 9.63 7.55
CA VAL A 189 -1.62 9.68 6.55
C VAL A 189 -2.20 9.38 5.18
N VAL A 190 -2.03 10.28 4.23
CA VAL A 190 -2.38 10.06 2.83
C VAL A 190 -1.14 9.48 2.13
N VAL A 191 -1.33 8.41 1.36
CA VAL A 191 -0.28 7.70 0.63
C VAL A 191 -0.72 7.56 -0.81
N GLY A 192 0.11 8.01 -1.74
CA GLY A 192 -0.20 7.98 -3.17
C GLY A 192 0.13 9.31 -3.84
N ASP A 193 0.04 9.32 -5.16
CA ASP A 193 0.30 10.53 -5.95
C ASP A 193 -0.97 11.40 -5.98
N THR A 194 -1.03 12.39 -5.08
CA THR A 194 -2.22 13.25 -4.91
C THR A 194 -1.90 14.74 -4.96
N ASP A 195 -0.64 15.11 -5.19
CA ASP A 195 -0.14 16.49 -5.16
C ASP A 195 -0.59 17.32 -3.93
N GLY A 196 -0.84 16.67 -2.79
CA GLY A 196 -1.28 17.36 -1.57
C GLY A 196 -2.76 17.76 -1.58
N VAL A 197 -3.51 17.42 -2.62
CA VAL A 197 -4.88 17.89 -2.82
C VAL A 197 -5.82 17.28 -1.80
N ILE A 198 -5.75 15.96 -1.58
CA ILE A 198 -6.60 15.27 -0.59
C ILE A 198 -6.29 15.75 0.82
N THR A 199 -5.00 15.90 1.15
CA THR A 199 -4.54 16.47 2.43
C THR A 199 -5.10 17.87 2.66
N SER A 200 -5.03 18.74 1.64
CA SER A 200 -5.54 20.11 1.70
C SER A 200 -7.05 20.16 1.92
N GLU A 201 -7.80 19.30 1.23
CA GLU A 201 -9.26 19.27 1.34
C GLU A 201 -9.73 18.70 2.68
N LEU A 202 -9.07 17.66 3.20
CA LEU A 202 -9.34 17.14 4.54
C LEU A 202 -9.07 18.20 5.63
N HIS A 203 -8.02 19.02 5.48
CA HIS A 203 -7.77 20.13 6.41
C HIS A 203 -8.88 21.19 6.38
N LYS A 204 -9.45 21.52 5.22
CA LYS A 204 -10.54 22.51 5.11
C LYS A 204 -11.79 22.09 5.88
N GLN A 205 -12.04 20.80 6.03
CA GLN A 205 -13.20 20.29 6.78
C GLN A 205 -13.08 20.52 8.29
N GLY A 206 -11.88 20.78 8.82
CA GLY A 206 -11.65 21.11 10.24
C GLY A 206 -11.88 19.96 11.23
N ASN A 207 -12.25 18.76 10.75
CA ASN A 207 -12.55 17.60 11.58
C ASN A 207 -11.31 16.75 11.92
N TYR A 208 -10.19 16.98 11.23
CA TYR A 208 -8.97 16.18 11.33
C TYR A 208 -7.80 17.06 11.78
N ASN A 209 -7.15 16.68 12.88
CA ASN A 209 -6.15 17.53 13.54
C ASN A 209 -4.75 17.43 12.92
N HIS A 210 -4.42 16.29 12.33
CA HIS A 210 -3.10 16.06 11.75
C HIS A 210 -3.21 15.06 10.59
N VAL A 211 -3.28 15.63 9.38
CA VAL A 211 -3.25 14.92 8.10
C VAL A 211 -1.87 15.17 7.49
N VAL A 212 -1.14 14.09 7.20
CA VAL A 212 0.20 14.17 6.60
C VAL A 212 0.19 13.49 5.25
N ASP A 213 0.80 14.14 4.27
CA ASP A 213 1.04 13.53 2.98
C ASP A 213 2.36 12.74 2.98
N CYS A 214 2.32 11.56 2.37
CA CYS A 214 3.45 10.66 2.22
C CYS A 214 3.84 10.58 0.75
N HIS A 215 4.51 11.63 0.27
CA HIS A 215 4.87 11.80 -1.15
C HIS A 215 5.93 10.82 -1.68
N ASP A 216 6.62 10.05 -0.83
CA ASP A 216 7.70 9.14 -1.27
C ASP A 216 7.58 7.75 -0.62
N SER A 217 6.60 6.97 -1.06
CA SER A 217 6.46 5.56 -0.64
C SER A 217 7.74 4.76 -0.87
N TRP A 218 8.44 5.00 -1.99
CA TRP A 218 9.74 4.39 -2.30
C TRP A 218 10.77 4.62 -1.20
N LEU A 219 11.03 5.89 -0.84
CA LEU A 219 12.03 6.24 0.17
C LEU A 219 11.69 5.64 1.53
N LYS A 220 10.42 5.68 1.93
CA LYS A 220 9.99 5.05 3.19
C LYS A 220 10.21 3.55 3.20
N VAL A 221 9.97 2.86 2.07
CA VAL A 221 10.25 1.43 1.95
C VAL A 221 11.75 1.17 2.02
N CYS A 222 12.58 1.92 1.27
CA CYS A 222 14.04 1.76 1.32
C CYS A 222 14.62 2.00 2.72
N ASP A 223 14.16 3.06 3.41
CA ASP A 223 14.55 3.36 4.79
C ASP A 223 14.12 2.23 5.74
N TYR A 224 12.89 1.74 5.56
CA TYR A 224 12.38 0.62 6.35
C TYR A 224 13.22 -0.64 6.15
N VAL A 225 13.51 -1.00 4.89
CA VAL A 225 14.31 -2.18 4.53
C VAL A 225 15.74 -2.07 5.09
N THR A 226 16.36 -0.90 4.99
CA THR A 226 17.71 -0.65 5.48
C THR A 226 17.81 -0.74 7.00
N ASN A 227 16.77 -0.29 7.71
CA ASN A 227 16.73 -0.32 9.18
C ASN A 227 15.98 -1.55 9.74
N PHE A 228 15.63 -2.51 8.88
CA PHE A 228 14.83 -3.67 9.28
C PHE A 228 15.66 -4.62 10.16
N ASP A 229 15.53 -4.48 11.48
CA ASP A 229 16.13 -5.41 12.45
C ASP A 229 15.19 -6.61 12.69
N GLU A 230 15.54 -7.75 12.09
CA GLU A 230 14.84 -9.04 12.24
C GLU A 230 14.65 -9.45 13.71
N LYS A 231 15.58 -9.07 14.61
CA LYS A 231 15.56 -9.51 16.02
C LYS A 231 14.64 -8.68 16.91
N ARG A 232 14.30 -7.46 16.47
CA ARG A 232 13.50 -6.50 17.25
C ARG A 232 12.05 -6.38 16.79
N SER A 233 11.66 -7.06 15.72
CA SER A 233 10.27 -7.03 15.25
C SER A 233 9.36 -7.85 16.18
N PRO A 234 8.45 -7.23 16.95
CA PRO A 234 7.60 -7.95 17.92
C PRO A 234 6.61 -8.89 17.22
N ASN A 235 6.20 -8.54 16.01
CA ASN A 235 5.57 -9.44 15.07
C ASN A 235 6.71 -10.05 14.26
N LYS A 236 6.92 -11.37 14.37
CA LYS A 236 7.78 -12.07 13.42
C LYS A 236 7.15 -11.90 12.04
N PHE A 237 7.51 -10.85 11.30
CA PHE A 237 7.34 -10.79 9.85
C PHE A 237 8.27 -11.87 9.32
N GLU A 238 7.81 -13.12 9.41
CA GLU A 238 8.61 -14.25 9.01
C GLU A 238 8.78 -14.09 7.52
N ARG A 239 10.01 -13.78 7.11
CA ARG A 239 10.46 -13.94 5.74
C ARG A 239 10.03 -15.32 5.31
N VAL A 240 9.02 -15.39 4.45
CA VAL A 240 8.44 -16.65 4.03
C VAL A 240 9.37 -17.19 2.95
N PRO A 241 9.97 -18.37 3.13
CA PRO A 241 10.61 -19.05 2.02
C PRO A 241 9.63 -19.10 0.85
N LEU A 242 10.08 -18.68 -0.32
CA LEU A 242 9.23 -18.45 -1.50
C LEU A 242 8.35 -19.67 -1.85
N ASN A 243 8.82 -20.87 -1.54
CA ASN A 243 8.10 -22.13 -1.69
C ASN A 243 6.96 -22.34 -0.66
N LYS A 244 7.09 -21.83 0.56
CA LYS A 244 6.04 -21.93 1.61
C LYS A 244 4.90 -20.93 1.42
N TYR A 245 5.14 -19.85 0.66
CA TYR A 245 4.12 -18.84 0.40
C TYR A 245 2.97 -19.42 -0.46
N CYS A 246 3.30 -20.14 -1.53
CA CYS A 246 2.32 -20.76 -2.43
C CYS A 246 1.40 -21.79 -1.73
N GLU A 247 1.83 -22.31 -0.57
CA GLU A 247 1.10 -23.32 0.20
C GLU A 247 0.24 -22.71 1.32
N LYS A 248 0.43 -21.42 1.69
CA LYS A 248 -0.09 -20.85 2.95
C LYS A 248 -0.56 -19.38 2.82
N ASN A 249 -1.30 -19.04 1.77
CA ASN A 249 -1.77 -17.66 1.56
C ASN A 249 -2.61 -17.11 2.73
N ASP A 250 -3.57 -17.89 3.25
CA ASP A 250 -4.43 -17.49 4.38
C ASP A 250 -3.65 -17.23 5.67
N TRP A 251 -2.57 -17.98 5.88
CA TRP A 251 -1.68 -17.79 7.03
C TRP A 251 -1.00 -16.42 6.99
N TYR A 252 -0.60 -15.93 5.81
CA TYR A 252 0.04 -14.63 5.69
C TYR A 252 -0.91 -13.49 6.09
N ARG A 253 -2.15 -13.49 5.58
CA ARG A 253 -3.16 -12.47 5.95
C ARG A 253 -3.39 -12.42 7.46
N SER A 254 -3.52 -13.59 8.10
CA SER A 254 -3.73 -13.70 9.56
C SER A 254 -2.61 -13.12 10.44
N LYS A 255 -1.44 -12.79 9.86
CA LYS A 255 -0.33 -12.15 10.61
C LYS A 255 -0.47 -10.65 10.74
N PHE A 256 -1.19 -10.02 9.81
CA PHE A 256 -1.33 -8.57 9.74
C PHE A 256 -2.74 -8.12 10.06
N SER A 257 -3.69 -9.05 10.16
CA SER A 257 -5.10 -8.72 10.36
C SER A 257 -5.68 -9.34 11.63
N VAL A 258 -6.66 -8.63 12.20
CA VAL A 258 -7.41 -9.02 13.41
C VAL A 258 -8.88 -8.65 13.21
#